data_AF-A0A1U9NLF4-F1
#
_entry.id   AF-A0A1U9NLF4-F1
#
_cell.length_a   1.000
_cell.length_b   1.000
_cell.length_c   1.000
_cell.angle_alpha   90.00
_cell.angle_beta   90.00
_cell.angle_gamma   90.00
#
_symmetry.space_group_name_H-M   'P 1'
#
loop_
_entity.id
_entity.type
_entity.pdbx_description
1 polymer ?
#
loop_
_entity_poly.entity_id
_entity_poly.type
_entity_poly.pdbx_seq_one_letter_code
_entity_poly.pdbx_strand_id
1 'polypeptide(L)'
;MNDILDSKAGSPELDCPDSSLNNIPALAFSIAAYAFLSILLLAPYFWKFGPTQLLIPFSLTIAAAGAFLFTTSFSSRSASFLAGLLYAFSPYSLSLLTLHPAAMLIFTCVPWILCLGFTAALPQRTIRQIIAICLLALVTWAFFAYTESLSFYPAPVHLHTGLQPLHELVSLPVNSPTLFSFNLYHIGSVIALYAFCRHILDLPPLLVSAATAGLLLSMSDPILAISPVIWRAIPIAVLCLLTATAFDTLTAQGKSSKKEKWFTLLLLIPIAVTTASNAATLLHTPYAILRLSVTACIIALIIISTWTGRPQKSIVKPILFTALAADMICHAMHLTDHWL
;
A
#
# COMPACT_ATOMS: atom_id res chain seq x y z
N MET A 1 29.49 19.48 33.87
CA MET A 1 29.05 18.12 33.44
C MET A 1 27.55 17.93 33.64
N ASN A 2 26.74 18.98 33.46
CA ASN A 2 25.27 18.95 33.61
C ASN A 2 24.51 19.63 32.43
N ASP A 3 25.21 20.13 31.40
CA ASP A 3 24.58 20.87 30.29
C ASP A 3 24.25 20.02 29.05
N ILE A 4 24.26 18.68 29.17
CA ILE A 4 24.03 17.75 28.03
C ILE A 4 22.60 17.18 28.02
N LEU A 5 21.79 17.42 29.07
CA LEU A 5 20.46 16.81 29.20
C LEU A 5 19.28 17.71 28.79
N ASP A 6 19.52 18.96 28.40
CA ASP A 6 18.46 19.87 27.93
C ASP A 6 18.35 19.99 26.40
N SER A 7 19.00 19.07 25.67
CA SER A 7 18.55 18.69 24.32
C SER A 7 17.23 17.91 24.45
N LYS A 8 16.17 18.57 24.92
CA LYS A 8 14.80 18.19 24.55
C LYS A 8 14.79 18.21 23.03
N ALA A 9 14.94 17.02 22.46
CA ALA A 9 14.61 16.76 21.08
C ALA A 9 13.23 17.37 20.91
N GLY A 10 13.17 18.52 20.24
CA GLY A 10 11.92 19.04 19.71
C GLY A 10 11.43 17.92 18.83
N SER A 11 10.52 17.10 19.38
CA SER A 11 9.73 16.19 18.58
C SER A 11 9.24 17.07 17.45
N PRO A 12 9.58 16.77 16.18
CA PRO A 12 9.09 17.55 15.09
C PRO A 12 7.58 17.58 15.28
N GLU A 13 7.06 18.74 15.69
CA GLU A 13 5.64 19.03 15.54
C GLU A 13 5.46 18.89 14.03
N LEU A 14 5.03 17.69 13.61
CA LEU A 14 4.43 17.51 12.31
C LEU A 14 3.29 18.51 12.34
N ASP A 15 3.53 19.71 11.79
CA ASP A 15 2.52 20.70 11.50
C ASP A 15 1.39 19.94 10.82
N CYS A 16 0.35 19.67 11.60
CA CYS A 16 -0.73 18.81 11.17
C CYS A 16 -1.42 19.60 10.05
N PRO A 17 -1.34 19.14 8.79
CA PRO A 17 -1.81 19.94 7.67
C PRO A 17 -3.28 20.31 7.88
N ASP A 18 -3.53 21.62 7.83
CA ASP A 18 -4.77 22.29 8.22
C ASP A 18 -6.06 21.55 7.85
N SER A 19 -6.94 21.45 8.86
CA SER A 19 -8.40 21.20 8.86
C SER A 19 -8.99 20.32 7.74
N SER A 20 -9.61 19.21 8.16
CA SER A 20 -10.32 18.21 7.34
C SER A 20 -11.29 18.76 6.28
N LEU A 21 -11.80 19.99 6.43
CA LEU A 21 -12.67 20.67 5.47
C LEU A 21 -11.96 21.09 4.16
N ASN A 22 -10.67 21.41 4.19
CA ASN A 22 -9.92 21.77 2.97
C ASN A 22 -9.60 20.57 2.07
N ASN A 23 -9.99 19.36 2.48
CA ASN A 23 -9.69 18.12 1.75
C ASN A 23 -10.80 17.68 0.80
N ILE A 24 -11.99 18.30 0.82
CA ILE A 24 -13.11 17.91 -0.05
C ILE A 24 -12.74 17.92 -1.55
N PRO A 25 -12.14 18.97 -2.13
CA PRO A 25 -11.82 18.96 -3.56
C PRO A 25 -10.74 17.93 -3.91
N ALA A 26 -9.74 17.76 -3.03
CA ALA A 26 -8.70 16.76 -3.22
C ALA A 26 -9.29 15.33 -3.14
N LEU A 27 -10.17 15.07 -2.19
CA LEU A 27 -10.87 13.80 -2.05
C LEU A 27 -11.75 13.50 -3.26
N ALA A 28 -12.53 14.48 -3.73
CA ALA A 28 -13.38 14.33 -4.91
C ALA A 28 -12.55 14.03 -6.16
N PHE A 29 -11.44 14.75 -6.37
CA PHE A 29 -10.49 14.45 -7.43
C PHE A 29 -9.91 13.04 -7.30
N SER A 30 -9.46 12.65 -6.10
CA SER A 30 -8.93 11.32 -5.83
C SER A 30 -9.94 10.23 -6.17
N ILE A 31 -11.19 10.35 -5.70
CA ILE A 31 -12.28 9.41 -5.99
C ILE A 31 -12.53 9.30 -7.49
N ALA A 32 -12.60 10.43 -8.20
CA ALA A 32 -12.81 10.43 -9.65
C ALA A 32 -11.67 9.72 -10.39
N ALA A 33 -10.42 9.97 -9.99
CA ALA A 33 -9.25 9.32 -10.57
C ALA A 33 -9.21 7.80 -10.25
N TYR A 34 -9.57 7.40 -9.04
CA TYR A 34 -9.66 5.99 -8.65
C TYR A 34 -10.77 5.26 -9.40
N ALA A 35 -11.94 5.89 -9.54
CA ALA A 35 -13.06 5.34 -10.31
C ALA A 35 -12.68 5.20 -11.79
N PHE A 36 -12.06 6.24 -12.37
CA PHE A 36 -11.58 6.21 -13.75
C PHE A 36 -10.58 5.07 -13.97
N LEU A 37 -9.58 4.93 -13.10
CA LEU A 37 -8.58 3.87 -13.22
C LEU A 37 -9.18 2.48 -13.02
N SER A 38 -10.10 2.33 -12.08
CA SER A 38 -10.82 1.09 -11.82
C SER A 38 -11.64 0.64 -13.02
N ILE A 39 -12.38 1.56 -13.64
CA ILE A 39 -13.11 1.32 -14.88
C ILE A 39 -12.15 1.01 -16.03
N LEU A 40 -11.09 1.80 -16.20
CA LEU A 40 -10.11 1.60 -17.28
C LEU A 40 -9.47 0.22 -17.22
N LEU A 41 -9.11 -0.23 -16.02
CA LEU A 41 -8.47 -1.53 -15.80
C LEU A 41 -9.44 -2.70 -16.03
N LEU A 42 -10.71 -2.57 -15.62
CA LEU A 42 -11.69 -3.66 -15.64
C LEU A 42 -12.63 -3.64 -16.85
N ALA A 43 -12.71 -2.53 -17.59
CA ALA A 43 -13.58 -2.38 -18.76
C ALA A 43 -13.41 -3.48 -19.82
N PRO A 44 -12.19 -3.96 -20.14
CA PRO A 44 -12.00 -5.06 -21.08
C PRO A 44 -12.67 -6.38 -20.65
N TYR A 45 -13.02 -6.51 -19.37
CA TYR A 45 -13.54 -7.73 -18.74
C TYR A 45 -15.03 -7.64 -18.38
N PHE A 46 -15.67 -6.49 -18.52
CA PHE A 46 -17.07 -6.30 -18.10
C PHE A 46 -18.06 -7.24 -18.79
N TRP A 47 -17.77 -7.69 -20.01
CA TRP A 47 -18.61 -8.67 -20.71
C TRP A 47 -18.60 -10.06 -20.06
N LYS A 48 -17.56 -10.38 -19.26
CA LYS A 48 -17.49 -11.61 -18.45
C LYS A 48 -18.16 -11.45 -17.08
N PHE A 49 -18.48 -10.23 -16.67
CA PHE A 49 -18.92 -9.97 -15.29
C PHE A 49 -20.37 -10.35 -15.07
N GLY A 50 -20.61 -11.13 -14.03
CA GLY A 50 -21.95 -11.30 -13.45
C GLY A 50 -22.43 -10.01 -12.74
N PRO A 51 -23.73 -9.92 -12.41
CA PRO A 51 -24.30 -8.71 -11.77
C PRO A 51 -23.60 -8.30 -10.47
N THR A 52 -23.18 -9.27 -9.66
CA THR A 52 -22.47 -9.01 -8.39
C THR A 52 -21.01 -8.61 -8.59
N GLN A 53 -20.39 -9.00 -9.70
CA GLN A 53 -19.01 -8.63 -10.02
C GLN A 53 -18.89 -7.17 -10.47
N LEU A 54 -19.99 -6.53 -10.88
CA LEU A 54 -20.02 -5.07 -11.09
C LEU A 54 -19.77 -4.27 -9.81
N LEU A 55 -19.85 -4.87 -8.63
CA LEU A 55 -19.46 -4.23 -7.36
C LEU A 55 -17.95 -4.06 -7.22
N ILE A 56 -17.15 -4.85 -7.95
CA ILE A 56 -15.69 -4.84 -7.84
C ILE A 56 -15.12 -3.43 -8.12
N PRO A 57 -15.43 -2.75 -9.23
CA PRO A 57 -14.92 -1.41 -9.49
C PRO A 57 -15.22 -0.41 -8.36
N PHE A 58 -16.42 -0.52 -7.77
CA PHE A 58 -16.84 0.32 -6.65
C PHE A 58 -16.05 0.00 -5.38
N SER A 59 -15.86 -1.29 -5.05
CA SER A 59 -15.06 -1.71 -3.90
C SER A 59 -13.61 -1.20 -4.00
N LEU A 60 -12.97 -1.32 -5.16
CA LEU A 60 -11.61 -0.78 -5.38
C LEU A 60 -11.57 0.73 -5.16
N THR A 61 -12.55 1.46 -5.70
CA THR A 61 -12.63 2.92 -5.55
C THR A 61 -12.81 3.35 -4.10
N ILE A 62 -13.72 2.68 -3.38
CA ILE A 62 -14.00 2.97 -1.97
C ILE A 62 -12.80 2.58 -1.09
N ALA A 63 -12.12 1.47 -1.39
CA ALA A 63 -10.92 1.05 -0.69
C ALA A 63 -9.79 2.09 -0.87
N ALA A 64 -9.58 2.57 -2.10
CA ALA A 64 -8.61 3.60 -2.42
C ALA A 64 -8.91 4.91 -1.68
N ALA A 65 -10.18 5.33 -1.65
CA ALA A 65 -10.61 6.53 -0.96
C ALA A 65 -10.40 6.43 0.56
N GLY A 66 -10.71 5.28 1.16
CA GLY A 66 -10.44 5.01 2.58
C GLY A 66 -8.94 5.08 2.88
N ALA A 67 -8.11 4.48 2.04
CA ALA A 67 -6.66 4.46 2.22
C ALA A 67 -6.05 5.86 2.02
N PHE A 68 -6.56 6.65 1.08
CA PHE A 68 -6.24 8.06 0.93
C PHE A 68 -6.51 8.82 2.23
N LEU A 69 -7.75 8.76 2.74
CA LEU A 69 -8.13 9.46 3.96
C LEU A 69 -7.29 9.02 5.17
N PHE A 70 -7.12 7.72 5.36
CA PHE A 70 -6.29 7.16 6.43
C PHE A 70 -4.85 7.71 6.39
N THR A 71 -4.26 7.83 5.20
CA THR A 71 -2.87 8.28 5.07
C THR A 71 -2.70 9.80 5.10
N THR A 72 -3.75 10.59 4.87
CA THR A 72 -3.67 12.07 4.93
C THR A 72 -3.30 12.61 6.30
N SER A 73 -3.52 11.87 7.40
CA SER A 73 -3.10 12.31 8.73
C SER A 73 -1.61 12.12 9.02
N PHE A 74 -0.87 11.52 8.09
CA PHE A 74 0.56 11.19 8.24
C PHE A 74 1.43 11.73 7.11
N SER A 75 0.83 12.16 6.00
CA SER A 75 1.53 12.36 4.74
C SER A 75 0.83 13.44 3.89
N SER A 76 1.54 13.98 2.90
CA SER A 76 1.01 14.97 1.97
C SER A 76 -0.07 14.37 1.08
N ARG A 77 -1.00 15.21 0.61
CA ARG A 77 -2.12 14.76 -0.25
C ARG A 77 -1.67 13.96 -1.47
N SER A 78 -0.55 14.31 -2.08
CA SER A 78 -0.02 13.57 -3.23
C SER A 78 0.49 12.18 -2.87
N ALA A 79 1.15 12.06 -1.72
CA ALA A 79 1.64 10.78 -1.23
C ALA A 79 0.48 9.91 -0.73
N SER A 80 -0.51 10.50 -0.06
CA SER A 80 -1.76 9.82 0.30
C SER A 80 -2.55 9.37 -0.93
N PHE A 81 -2.57 10.18 -2.01
CA PHE A 81 -3.22 9.80 -3.27
C PHE A 81 -2.58 8.53 -3.83
N LEU A 82 -1.26 8.48 -3.81
CA LEU A 82 -0.50 7.30 -4.21
C LEU A 82 -0.74 6.10 -3.29
N ALA A 83 -0.85 6.30 -1.98
CA ALA A 83 -1.18 5.21 -1.06
C ALA A 83 -2.56 4.60 -1.34
N GLY A 84 -3.55 5.44 -1.68
CA GLY A 84 -4.86 4.98 -2.13
C GLY A 84 -4.78 4.11 -3.38
N LEU A 85 -3.99 4.53 -4.37
CA LEU A 85 -3.71 3.73 -5.56
C LEU A 85 -3.03 2.40 -5.23
N LEU A 86 -1.96 2.44 -4.45
CA LEU A 86 -1.19 1.25 -4.08
C LEU A 86 -2.04 0.27 -3.29
N TYR A 87 -2.90 0.75 -2.39
CA TYR A 87 -3.77 -0.12 -1.60
C TYR A 87 -4.76 -0.87 -2.49
N ALA A 88 -5.58 -0.11 -3.24
CA ALA A 88 -6.68 -0.65 -4.00
C ALA A 88 -6.27 -1.40 -5.27
N PHE A 89 -5.11 -1.09 -5.85
CA PHE A 89 -4.65 -1.78 -7.06
C PHE A 89 -3.47 -2.73 -6.77
N SER A 90 -3.00 -2.86 -5.53
CA SER A 90 -1.94 -3.81 -5.17
C SER A 90 -2.15 -5.22 -5.74
N PRO A 91 -1.07 -5.98 -6.00
CA PRO A 91 -1.17 -7.40 -6.37
C PRO A 91 -2.08 -8.20 -5.44
N TYR A 92 -2.03 -7.91 -4.13
CA TYR A 92 -2.95 -8.49 -3.16
C TYR A 92 -4.42 -8.14 -3.43
N SER A 93 -4.76 -6.86 -3.57
CA SER A 93 -6.16 -6.45 -3.84
C SER A 93 -6.69 -7.03 -5.14
N LEU A 94 -5.86 -7.09 -6.19
CA LEU A 94 -6.23 -7.71 -7.45
C LEU A 94 -6.40 -9.23 -7.30
N SER A 95 -5.65 -9.88 -6.38
CA SER A 95 -5.77 -11.33 -6.17
C SER A 95 -7.11 -11.73 -5.58
N LEU A 96 -7.74 -10.81 -4.85
CA LEU A 96 -9.10 -10.97 -4.35
C LEU A 96 -10.15 -10.94 -5.47
N LEU A 97 -9.80 -10.51 -6.69
CA LEU A 97 -10.71 -10.59 -7.85
C LEU A 97 -11.01 -12.04 -8.26
N THR A 98 -10.11 -12.96 -7.92
CA THR A 98 -10.30 -14.41 -8.11
C THR A 98 -11.27 -15.02 -7.09
N LEU A 99 -11.61 -14.27 -6.04
CA LEU A 99 -12.52 -14.67 -4.98
C LEU A 99 -13.94 -14.16 -5.23
N HIS A 100 -14.85 -14.51 -4.33
CA HIS A 100 -16.19 -13.96 -4.35
C HIS A 100 -16.14 -12.43 -4.10
N PRO A 101 -16.91 -11.59 -4.81
CA PRO A 101 -16.91 -10.13 -4.65
C PRO A 101 -17.14 -9.65 -3.20
N ALA A 102 -17.81 -10.45 -2.39
CA ALA A 102 -18.01 -10.17 -0.98
C ALA A 102 -16.69 -10.11 -0.17
N ALA A 103 -15.63 -10.83 -0.55
CA ALA A 103 -14.31 -10.73 0.09
C ALA A 103 -13.71 -9.31 -0.06
N MET A 104 -13.97 -8.65 -1.19
CA MET A 104 -13.55 -7.28 -1.44
C MET A 104 -14.23 -6.28 -0.51
N LEU A 105 -15.42 -6.58 0.04
CA LEU A 105 -16.12 -5.69 0.97
C LEU A 105 -15.36 -5.55 2.28
N ILE A 106 -14.85 -6.65 2.86
CA ILE A 106 -14.05 -6.58 4.09
C ILE A 106 -12.75 -5.82 3.83
N PHE A 107 -12.07 -6.16 2.73
CA PHE A 107 -10.86 -5.45 2.30
C PHE A 107 -11.11 -3.94 2.21
N THR A 108 -12.23 -3.55 1.61
CA THR A 108 -12.66 -2.15 1.48
C THR A 108 -12.85 -1.49 2.84
N CYS A 109 -13.42 -2.18 3.83
CA CYS A 109 -13.68 -1.62 5.16
C CYS A 109 -12.41 -1.30 5.97
N VAL A 110 -11.31 -2.04 5.76
CA VAL A 110 -10.10 -1.94 6.59
C VAL A 110 -9.56 -0.50 6.69
N PRO A 111 -9.23 0.21 5.58
CA PRO A 111 -8.67 1.54 5.68
C PRO A 111 -9.67 2.58 6.22
N TRP A 112 -10.99 2.37 6.04
CA TRP A 112 -12.00 3.25 6.64
C TRP A 112 -12.03 3.14 8.16
N ILE A 113 -11.99 1.91 8.69
CA ILE A 113 -11.96 1.70 10.14
C ILE A 113 -10.65 2.22 10.74
N LEU A 114 -9.51 2.00 10.07
CA LEU A 114 -8.23 2.59 10.48
C LEU A 114 -8.27 4.12 10.42
N CYS A 115 -8.91 4.72 9.42
CA CYS A 115 -9.09 6.17 9.33
C CYS A 115 -9.79 6.71 10.59
N LEU A 116 -10.89 6.08 11.04
CA LEU A 116 -11.59 6.49 12.26
C LEU A 116 -10.68 6.46 13.50
N GLY A 117 -9.81 5.46 13.60
CA GLY A 117 -8.88 5.30 14.73
C GLY A 117 -7.75 6.33 14.74
N PHE A 118 -7.14 6.56 13.58
CA PHE A 118 -5.80 7.12 13.49
C PHE A 118 -5.73 8.57 12.98
N THR A 119 -6.87 9.20 12.65
CA THR A 119 -6.92 10.63 12.33
C THR A 119 -6.45 11.50 13.51
N ALA A 120 -5.61 12.50 13.23
CA ALA A 120 -4.96 13.33 14.26
C ALA A 120 -5.87 14.40 14.91
N ALA A 121 -7.00 14.74 14.28
CA ALA A 121 -7.79 15.92 14.62
C ALA A 121 -8.63 15.86 15.91
N LEU A 122 -8.60 14.76 16.67
CA LEU A 122 -9.54 14.51 17.75
C LEU A 122 -8.85 14.16 19.09
N PRO A 123 -9.33 14.70 20.23
CA PRO A 123 -8.82 14.36 21.56
C PRO A 123 -8.98 12.86 21.86
N GLN A 124 -8.26 12.34 22.86
CA GLN A 124 -8.31 10.93 23.30
C GLN A 124 -7.88 9.90 22.22
N ARG A 125 -6.73 10.13 21.60
CA ARG A 125 -6.18 9.31 20.50
C ARG A 125 -6.13 7.80 20.81
N THR A 126 -5.66 7.40 21.99
CA THR A 126 -5.47 5.98 22.34
C THR A 126 -6.79 5.20 22.43
N ILE A 127 -7.81 5.75 23.09
CA ILE A 127 -9.12 5.09 23.23
C ILE A 127 -9.75 4.86 21.86
N ARG A 128 -9.71 5.89 20.99
CA ARG A 128 -10.24 5.80 19.62
C ARG A 128 -9.50 4.75 18.78
N GLN A 129 -8.18 4.66 18.90
CA GLN A 129 -7.38 3.64 18.23
C GLN A 129 -7.77 2.22 18.69
N ILE A 130 -7.96 2.02 20.01
CA ILE A 130 -8.43 0.75 20.56
C ILE A 130 -9.82 0.42 20.01
N ILE A 131 -10.76 1.37 20.05
CA ILE A 131 -12.12 1.19 19.52
C ILE A 131 -12.06 0.82 18.04
N ALA A 132 -11.23 1.49 17.24
CA ALA A 132 -11.10 1.18 15.81
C ALA A 132 -10.54 -0.22 15.56
N ILE A 133 -9.53 -0.65 16.31
CA ILE A 133 -8.96 -2.02 16.18
C ILE A 133 -10.00 -3.06 16.62
N CYS A 134 -10.70 -2.83 17.73
CA CYS A 134 -11.79 -3.70 18.19
C CYS A 134 -12.93 -3.75 17.17
N LEU A 135 -13.31 -2.61 16.58
CA LEU A 135 -14.34 -2.53 15.55
C LEU A 135 -13.91 -3.27 14.28
N LEU A 136 -12.64 -3.18 13.87
CA LEU A 136 -12.11 -3.91 12.74
C LEU A 136 -12.21 -5.43 12.94
N ALA A 137 -11.80 -5.91 14.12
CA ALA A 137 -11.92 -7.32 14.48
C ALA A 137 -13.39 -7.76 14.54
N LEU A 138 -14.27 -6.95 15.15
CA LEU A 138 -15.70 -7.22 15.27
C LEU A 138 -16.40 -7.28 13.92
N VAL A 139 -16.16 -6.31 13.03
CA VAL A 139 -16.75 -6.27 11.69
C VAL A 139 -16.28 -7.45 10.87
N THR A 140 -14.99 -7.80 10.94
CA THR A 140 -14.44 -8.96 10.23
C THR A 140 -15.08 -10.26 10.73
N TRP A 141 -15.14 -10.44 12.06
CA TRP A 141 -15.77 -11.61 12.66
C TRP A 141 -17.26 -11.71 12.33
N ALA A 142 -18.03 -10.63 12.53
CA ALA A 142 -19.47 -10.61 12.27
C ALA A 142 -19.79 -10.91 10.80
N PHE A 143 -18.97 -10.41 9.87
CA PHE A 143 -19.11 -10.71 8.45
C PHE A 143 -18.89 -12.20 8.15
N PHE A 144 -17.82 -12.80 8.67
CA PHE A 144 -17.55 -14.23 8.47
C PHE A 144 -18.58 -15.11 9.16
N ALA A 145 -19.01 -14.78 10.38
CA ALA A 145 -20.08 -15.49 11.08
C ALA A 145 -21.41 -15.43 10.32
N TYR A 146 -21.75 -14.26 9.76
CA TYR A 146 -22.96 -14.11 8.95
C TYR A 146 -22.88 -14.92 7.65
N THR A 147 -21.76 -14.83 6.92
CA THR A 147 -21.58 -15.56 5.66
C THR A 147 -21.56 -17.08 5.87
N GLU A 148 -20.93 -17.55 6.95
CA GLU A 148 -20.99 -18.95 7.39
C GLU A 148 -22.42 -19.40 7.68
N SER A 149 -23.25 -18.58 8.34
CA SER A 149 -24.67 -18.91 8.57
C SER A 149 -25.48 -19.09 7.28
N LEU A 150 -25.01 -18.51 6.18
CA LEU A 150 -25.56 -18.68 4.83
C LEU A 150 -24.92 -19.83 4.05
N SER A 151 -24.07 -20.64 4.69
CA SER A 151 -23.25 -21.69 4.03
C SER A 151 -22.40 -21.15 2.88
N PHE A 152 -21.97 -19.89 3.00
CA PHE A 152 -21.29 -19.14 1.97
C PHE A 152 -19.92 -18.67 2.49
N TYR A 153 -18.84 -19.08 1.83
CA TYR A 153 -17.48 -18.68 2.23
C TYR A 153 -16.87 -17.74 1.18
N PRO A 154 -16.73 -16.44 1.48
CA PRO A 154 -16.26 -15.45 0.50
C PRO A 154 -14.78 -15.63 0.13
N ALA A 155 -14.01 -16.27 1.00
CA ALA A 155 -12.60 -16.59 0.81
C ALA A 155 -12.32 -18.00 1.36
N PRO A 156 -11.34 -18.73 0.81
CA PRO A 156 -10.99 -20.07 1.27
C PRO A 156 -10.50 -20.03 2.72
N VAL A 157 -11.16 -20.79 3.59
CA VAL A 157 -10.81 -20.88 5.01
C VAL A 157 -9.55 -21.74 5.19
N HIS A 158 -9.45 -22.88 4.50
CA HIS A 158 -8.33 -23.82 4.69
C HIS A 158 -7.01 -23.44 4.01
N LEU A 159 -6.86 -22.20 3.58
CA LEU A 159 -5.66 -21.76 2.87
C LEU A 159 -4.51 -21.52 3.87
N HIS A 160 -3.63 -22.51 4.02
CA HIS A 160 -2.45 -22.39 4.86
C HIS A 160 -1.38 -21.65 4.07
N THR A 161 -1.05 -20.45 4.50
CA THR A 161 -0.07 -19.63 3.76
C THR A 161 1.35 -19.80 4.31
N GLY A 162 1.52 -20.26 5.55
CA GLY A 162 2.85 -20.51 6.13
C GLY A 162 3.74 -19.26 6.13
N LEU A 163 5.07 -19.47 6.08
CA LEU A 163 6.05 -18.38 6.00
C LEU A 163 6.35 -17.90 4.56
N GLN A 164 5.81 -18.61 3.56
CA GLN A 164 5.93 -18.26 2.15
C GLN A 164 5.56 -16.78 1.82
N PRO A 165 4.57 -16.14 2.47
CA PRO A 165 4.18 -14.76 2.19
C PRO A 165 5.29 -13.74 2.50
N LEU A 166 6.24 -14.06 3.40
CA LEU A 166 7.38 -13.17 3.66
C LEU A 166 8.33 -13.09 2.47
N HIS A 167 8.53 -14.21 1.79
CA HIS A 167 9.32 -14.24 0.57
C HIS A 167 8.62 -13.45 -0.54
N GLU A 168 7.28 -13.53 -0.59
CA GLU A 168 6.44 -12.80 -1.54
C GLU A 168 6.49 -11.28 -1.40
N LEU A 169 6.84 -10.75 -0.22
CA LEU A 169 6.96 -9.30 0.01
C LEU A 169 8.01 -8.66 -0.90
N VAL A 170 9.00 -9.44 -1.35
CA VAL A 170 10.08 -8.99 -2.23
C VAL A 170 10.05 -9.73 -3.57
N SER A 171 9.50 -10.95 -3.62
CA SER A 171 9.54 -11.75 -4.85
C SER A 171 8.52 -11.31 -5.90
N LEU A 172 8.85 -11.59 -7.15
CA LEU A 172 7.96 -11.45 -8.30
C LEU A 172 6.57 -12.06 -8.09
N PRO A 173 5.48 -11.33 -8.39
CA PRO A 173 4.14 -11.92 -8.45
C PRO A 173 4.06 -13.07 -9.47
N VAL A 174 4.79 -12.95 -10.60
CA VAL A 174 4.77 -13.91 -11.72
C VAL A 174 5.25 -15.31 -11.33
N ASN A 175 6.12 -15.40 -10.33
CA ASN A 175 6.70 -16.67 -9.90
C ASN A 175 6.02 -17.22 -8.64
N SER A 176 4.96 -16.57 -8.15
CA SER A 176 4.29 -17.05 -6.95
C SER A 176 3.38 -18.22 -7.30
N PRO A 177 3.61 -19.43 -6.77
CA PRO A 177 2.66 -20.54 -6.94
C PRO A 177 1.38 -20.34 -6.12
N THR A 178 1.31 -19.27 -5.30
CA THR A 178 0.17 -18.96 -4.45
C THR A 178 -0.82 -18.06 -5.19
N LEU A 179 -2.11 -18.37 -5.05
CA LEU A 179 -3.20 -17.55 -5.60
C LEU A 179 -3.24 -16.13 -5.00
N PHE A 180 -2.67 -15.94 -3.81
CA PHE A 180 -2.71 -14.68 -3.07
C PHE A 180 -1.29 -14.21 -2.78
N SER A 181 -0.80 -13.25 -3.56
CA SER A 181 0.51 -12.65 -3.33
C SER A 181 0.46 -11.64 -2.17
N PHE A 182 1.29 -11.82 -1.15
CA PHE A 182 1.55 -10.79 -0.14
C PHE A 182 2.60 -9.80 -0.66
N ASN A 183 2.24 -8.97 -1.63
CA ASN A 183 3.20 -8.04 -2.23
C ASN A 183 2.60 -6.66 -2.52
N LEU A 184 3.43 -5.63 -2.39
CA LEU A 184 3.23 -4.38 -3.10
C LEU A 184 3.89 -4.49 -4.48
N TYR A 185 3.69 -3.51 -5.35
CA TYR A 185 4.55 -3.39 -6.53
C TYR A 185 6.00 -3.20 -6.07
N HIS A 186 6.98 -3.68 -6.83
CA HIS A 186 8.37 -3.73 -6.36
C HIS A 186 8.93 -2.37 -5.94
N ILE A 187 8.65 -1.33 -6.72
CA ILE A 187 9.07 0.02 -6.36
C ILE A 187 8.39 0.43 -5.05
N GLY A 188 7.11 0.11 -4.90
CA GLY A 188 6.35 0.33 -3.66
C GLY A 188 6.92 -0.42 -2.46
N SER A 189 7.27 -1.70 -2.59
CA SER A 189 7.87 -2.54 -1.54
C SER A 189 9.22 -1.98 -1.07
N VAL A 190 10.09 -1.55 -2.00
CA VAL A 190 11.39 -1.00 -1.62
C VAL A 190 11.25 0.36 -0.94
N ILE A 191 10.36 1.21 -1.44
CA ILE A 191 10.05 2.50 -0.80
C ILE A 191 9.42 2.29 0.60
N ALA A 192 8.55 1.29 0.75
CA ALA A 192 7.97 0.92 2.05
C ALA A 192 9.05 0.41 3.01
N LEU A 193 9.99 -0.42 2.55
CA LEU A 193 11.11 -0.92 3.36
C LEU A 193 12.02 0.22 3.82
N TYR A 194 12.31 1.19 2.95
CA TYR A 194 13.01 2.41 3.32
C TYR A 194 12.30 3.15 4.46
N ALA A 195 10.99 3.39 4.33
CA ALA A 195 10.21 4.02 5.40
C ALA A 195 10.14 3.16 6.65
N PHE A 196 10.06 1.84 6.53
CA PHE A 196 10.06 0.94 7.67
C PHE A 196 11.34 1.13 8.49
N CYS A 197 12.51 1.10 7.87
CA CYS A 197 13.77 1.29 8.56
C CYS A 197 13.91 2.69 9.20
N ARG A 198 13.26 3.71 8.64
CA ARG A 198 13.46 5.11 9.04
C ARG A 198 12.37 5.65 9.98
N HIS A 199 11.13 5.21 9.80
CA HIS A 199 9.92 5.84 10.33
C HIS A 199 9.01 4.89 11.10
N ILE A 200 9.35 3.60 11.24
CA ILE A 200 8.49 2.67 11.98
C ILE A 200 8.29 3.08 13.45
N LEU A 201 9.31 3.69 14.05
CA LEU A 201 9.24 4.20 15.44
C LEU A 201 8.44 5.50 15.56
N ASP A 202 8.23 6.21 14.45
CA ASP A 202 7.42 7.43 14.42
C ASP A 202 5.92 7.11 14.28
N LEU A 203 5.58 5.87 13.90
CA LEU A 203 4.20 5.42 13.80
C LEU A 203 3.58 5.13 15.17
N PRO A 204 2.26 5.30 15.32
CA PRO A 204 1.58 4.95 16.56
C PRO A 204 1.81 3.47 16.92
N PRO A 205 2.18 3.13 18.16
CA PRO A 205 2.51 1.76 18.54
C PRO A 205 1.33 0.81 18.35
N LEU A 206 0.09 1.30 18.53
CA LEU A 206 -1.12 0.53 18.25
C LEU A 206 -1.32 0.22 16.75
N LEU A 207 -0.84 1.07 15.85
CA LEU A 207 -0.89 0.78 14.41
C LEU A 207 0.13 -0.30 14.04
N VAL A 208 1.35 -0.19 14.59
CA VAL A 208 2.41 -1.18 14.39
C VAL A 208 2.00 -2.53 14.98
N SER A 209 1.40 -2.56 16.17
CA SER A 209 0.90 -3.80 16.77
C SER A 209 -0.25 -4.40 15.96
N ALA A 210 -1.18 -3.59 15.44
CA ALA A 210 -2.24 -4.08 14.55
C ALA A 210 -1.69 -4.66 13.24
N ALA A 211 -0.68 -4.03 12.63
CA ALA A 211 -0.02 -4.56 11.44
C ALA A 211 0.68 -5.89 11.71
N THR A 212 1.42 -5.98 12.81
CA THR A 212 2.11 -7.21 13.24
C THR A 212 1.10 -8.31 13.54
N ALA A 213 0.03 -8.01 14.26
CA ALA A 213 -1.04 -8.97 14.53
C ALA A 213 -1.71 -9.45 13.24
N GLY A 214 -2.06 -8.54 12.33
CA GLY A 214 -2.63 -8.91 11.02
C GLY A 214 -1.69 -9.79 10.19
N LEU A 215 -0.38 -9.52 10.23
CA LEU A 215 0.61 -10.37 9.57
C LEU A 215 0.66 -11.77 10.20
N LEU A 216 0.74 -11.87 11.53
CA LEU A 216 0.74 -13.15 12.24
C LEU A 216 -0.54 -13.96 11.99
N LEU A 217 -1.70 -13.30 12.05
CA LEU A 217 -3.00 -13.90 11.77
C LEU A 217 -3.15 -14.35 10.31
N SER A 218 -2.43 -13.71 9.39
CA SER A 218 -2.43 -14.14 7.99
C SER A 218 -1.62 -15.41 7.73
N MET A 219 -0.72 -15.74 8.66
CA MET A 219 0.16 -16.92 8.60
C MET A 219 -0.34 -18.07 9.47
N SER A 220 -1.25 -17.79 10.40
CA SER A 220 -1.82 -18.79 11.28
C SER A 220 -2.92 -19.59 10.60
N ASP A 221 -3.29 -20.70 11.24
CA ASP A 221 -4.53 -21.39 10.92
C ASP A 221 -5.74 -20.47 11.10
N PRO A 222 -6.88 -20.76 10.46
CA PRO A 222 -8.07 -19.93 10.53
C PRO A 222 -8.56 -19.78 11.97
N ILE A 223 -8.62 -18.54 12.44
CA ILE A 223 -9.13 -18.21 13.77
C ILE A 223 -10.58 -17.73 13.61
N LEU A 224 -11.51 -18.34 14.35
CA LEU A 224 -12.95 -18.02 14.29
C LEU A 224 -13.56 -18.16 12.87
N ALA A 225 -13.11 -19.17 12.10
CA ALA A 225 -13.51 -19.39 10.71
C ALA A 225 -13.22 -18.20 9.75
N ILE A 226 -12.42 -17.23 10.18
CA ILE A 226 -11.97 -16.12 9.34
C ILE A 226 -10.81 -16.59 8.46
N SER A 227 -10.92 -16.38 7.14
CA SER A 227 -9.84 -16.71 6.21
C SER A 227 -8.56 -15.91 6.53
N PRO A 228 -7.38 -16.56 6.66
CA PRO A 228 -6.11 -15.90 6.91
C PRO A 228 -5.77 -14.82 5.87
N VAL A 229 -6.26 -14.99 4.62
CA VAL A 229 -6.03 -14.06 3.53
C VAL A 229 -6.51 -12.65 3.88
N ILE A 230 -7.67 -12.52 4.53
CA ILE A 230 -8.28 -11.21 4.83
C ILE A 230 -7.43 -10.39 5.81
N TRP A 231 -6.75 -11.05 6.76
CA TRP A 231 -5.90 -10.36 7.73
C TRP A 231 -4.73 -9.61 7.09
N ARG A 232 -4.33 -9.97 5.86
CA ARG A 232 -3.28 -9.29 5.09
C ARG A 232 -3.64 -7.87 4.70
N ALA A 233 -4.93 -7.54 4.63
CA ALA A 233 -5.39 -6.19 4.32
C ALA A 233 -4.83 -5.14 5.29
N ILE A 234 -4.59 -5.52 6.56
CA ILE A 234 -4.08 -4.63 7.62
C ILE A 234 -2.60 -4.26 7.39
N PRO A 235 -1.65 -5.21 7.34
CA PRO A 235 -0.26 -4.87 7.07
C PRO A 235 -0.09 -4.22 5.69
N ILE A 236 -0.90 -4.54 4.69
CA ILE A 236 -0.84 -3.88 3.38
C ILE A 236 -1.25 -2.41 3.46
N ALA A 237 -2.28 -2.07 4.25
CA ALA A 237 -2.65 -0.68 4.50
C ALA A 237 -1.50 0.09 5.16
N VAL A 238 -0.80 -0.54 6.11
CA VAL A 238 0.36 0.05 6.80
C VAL A 238 1.58 0.16 5.89
N LEU A 239 1.83 -0.81 5.02
CA LEU A 239 2.87 -0.72 4.02
C LEU A 239 2.60 0.41 3.02
N CYS A 240 1.35 0.60 2.59
CA CYS A 240 0.97 1.74 1.73
C CYS A 240 1.17 3.09 2.45
N LEU A 241 0.87 3.17 3.75
CA LEU A 241 1.19 4.32 4.59
C LEU A 241 2.70 4.59 4.63
N LEU A 242 3.51 3.56 4.87
CA LEU A 242 4.97 3.67 4.86
C LEU A 242 5.48 4.14 3.48
N THR A 243 4.92 3.63 2.38
CA THR A 243 5.27 4.12 1.04
C THR A 243 4.95 5.61 0.88
N ALA A 244 3.83 6.09 1.43
CA ALA A 244 3.45 7.50 1.38
C ALA A 244 4.43 8.39 2.16
N THR A 245 4.74 8.03 3.40
CA THR A 245 5.67 8.80 4.24
C THR A 245 7.09 8.78 3.66
N ALA A 246 7.54 7.66 3.10
CA ALA A 246 8.77 7.59 2.33
C ALA A 246 8.75 8.50 1.10
N PHE A 247 7.65 8.54 0.34
CA PHE A 247 7.52 9.41 -0.82
C PHE A 247 7.68 10.89 -0.43
N ASP A 248 7.05 11.32 0.66
CA ASP A 248 7.23 12.68 1.17
C ASP A 248 8.66 12.95 1.61
N THR A 249 9.29 12.03 2.35
CA THR A 249 10.67 12.25 2.80
C THR A 249 11.64 12.29 1.63
N LEU A 250 11.48 11.44 0.62
CA LEU A 250 12.31 11.44 -0.60
C LEU A 250 12.11 12.71 -1.43
N THR A 251 10.90 13.28 -1.46
CA THR A 251 10.60 14.52 -2.21
C THR A 251 10.92 15.79 -1.42
N ALA A 252 10.92 15.72 -0.09
CA ALA A 252 11.26 16.83 0.80
C ALA A 252 12.78 17.00 0.99
N GLN A 253 13.56 15.93 0.79
CA GLN A 253 15.02 15.95 0.89
C GLN A 253 15.63 17.04 -0.02
N GLY A 254 16.11 18.12 0.60
CA GLY A 254 16.84 19.20 -0.06
C GLY A 254 18.31 18.84 -0.24
N LYS A 255 19.24 19.63 0.33
CA LYS A 255 20.66 19.26 0.44
C LYS A 255 20.79 18.04 1.37
N SER A 256 20.54 16.85 0.81
CA SER A 256 20.62 15.55 1.47
C SER A 256 21.98 15.39 2.15
N SER A 257 21.98 14.96 3.41
CA SER A 257 23.22 14.64 4.13
C SER A 257 23.96 13.51 3.41
N LYS A 258 25.30 13.45 3.53
CA LYS A 258 26.08 12.36 2.90
C LYS A 258 25.54 10.96 3.27
N LYS A 259 25.05 10.78 4.50
CA LYS A 259 24.48 9.52 4.98
C LYS A 259 23.19 9.15 4.25
N GLU A 260 22.31 10.12 4.01
CA GLU A 260 21.05 9.90 3.29
C GLU A 260 21.30 9.52 1.83
N LYS A 261 22.27 10.17 1.16
CA LYS A 261 22.64 9.79 -0.22
C LYS A 261 23.07 8.33 -0.32
N TRP A 262 23.92 7.87 0.61
CA TRP A 262 24.38 6.48 0.64
C TRP A 262 23.23 5.51 0.90
N PHE A 263 22.30 5.86 1.78
CA PHE A 263 21.15 5.01 2.08
C PHE A 263 20.20 4.90 0.88
N THR A 264 19.92 6.01 0.19
CA THR A 264 19.13 5.99 -1.06
C THR A 264 19.81 5.15 -2.14
N LEU A 265 21.14 5.25 -2.27
CA LEU A 265 21.90 4.47 -3.24
C LEU A 265 21.90 2.97 -2.92
N LEU A 266 21.97 2.62 -1.62
CA LEU A 266 21.86 1.24 -1.15
C LEU A 266 20.50 0.62 -1.50
N LEU A 267 19.42 1.41 -1.45
CA LEU A 267 18.06 0.95 -1.81
C LEU A 267 17.81 0.82 -3.31
N LEU A 268 18.58 1.55 -4.14
CA LEU A 268 18.51 1.38 -5.59
C LEU A 268 19.06 0.02 -6.05
N ILE A 269 19.98 -0.58 -5.28
CA ILE A 269 20.58 -1.86 -5.63
C ILE A 269 19.51 -2.98 -5.65
N PRO A 270 18.69 -3.18 -4.60
CA PRO A 270 17.58 -4.14 -4.65
C PRO A 270 16.60 -3.86 -5.79
N ILE A 271 16.26 -2.59 -6.07
CA ILE A 271 15.36 -2.24 -7.17
C ILE A 271 15.97 -2.67 -8.50
N ALA A 272 17.24 -2.34 -8.74
CA ALA A 272 17.95 -2.69 -9.97
C ALA A 272 18.10 -4.21 -10.14
N VAL A 273 18.45 -4.92 -9.07
CA VAL A 273 18.62 -6.38 -9.07
C VAL A 273 17.29 -7.08 -9.31
N THR A 274 16.23 -6.68 -8.61
CA THR A 274 14.89 -7.25 -8.79
C THR A 274 14.39 -6.96 -10.20
N THR A 275 14.49 -5.72 -10.71
CA THR A 275 14.06 -5.46 -12.09
C THR A 275 14.89 -6.15 -13.15
N ALA A 276 16.21 -6.28 -12.99
CA ALA A 276 17.04 -7.03 -13.91
C ALA A 276 16.70 -8.53 -13.88
N SER A 277 16.43 -9.10 -12.71
CA SER A 277 16.00 -10.49 -12.57
C SER A 277 14.65 -10.74 -13.24
N ASN A 278 13.71 -9.81 -13.09
CA ASN A 278 12.37 -9.88 -13.68
C ASN A 278 12.37 -9.72 -15.18
N ALA A 279 13.21 -8.83 -15.67
CA ALA A 279 13.44 -8.65 -17.09
C ALA A 279 13.84 -9.97 -17.72
N ALA A 280 14.82 -10.65 -17.13
CA ALA A 280 15.32 -11.94 -17.63
C ALA A 280 14.23 -13.01 -17.74
N THR A 281 13.24 -13.03 -16.83
CA THR A 281 12.13 -14.00 -16.88
C THR A 281 11.00 -13.60 -17.82
N LEU A 282 10.83 -12.31 -18.11
CA LEU A 282 9.71 -11.76 -18.88
C LEU A 282 10.08 -11.22 -20.27
N LEU A 283 11.32 -11.44 -20.75
CA LEU A 283 11.86 -10.93 -22.03
C LEU A 283 10.94 -11.11 -23.25
N HIS A 284 10.01 -12.08 -23.21
CA HIS A 284 9.07 -12.36 -24.28
C HIS A 284 7.78 -11.50 -24.27
N THR A 285 7.57 -10.67 -23.24
CA THR A 285 6.37 -9.85 -23.10
C THR A 285 6.67 -8.36 -23.37
N PRO A 286 5.81 -7.63 -24.10
CA PRO A 286 6.01 -6.20 -24.36
C PRO A 286 6.06 -5.37 -23.06
N TYR A 287 5.40 -5.85 -22.01
CA TYR A 287 5.40 -5.24 -20.68
C TYR A 287 6.78 -5.25 -20.01
N ALA A 288 7.62 -6.25 -20.27
CA ALA A 288 8.95 -6.35 -19.67
C ALA A 288 9.90 -5.25 -20.15
N ILE A 289 9.85 -4.92 -21.44
CA ILE A 289 10.71 -3.90 -22.05
C ILE A 289 10.32 -2.51 -21.53
N LEU A 290 9.01 -2.22 -21.49
CA LEU A 290 8.51 -0.96 -20.93
C LEU A 290 8.96 -0.83 -19.47
N ARG A 291 8.80 -1.89 -18.68
CA ARG A 291 9.18 -1.91 -17.27
C ARG A 291 10.68 -1.69 -17.05
N LEU A 292 11.53 -2.39 -17.78
CA LEU A 292 12.98 -2.19 -17.78
C LEU A 292 13.36 -0.74 -18.09
N SER A 293 12.75 -0.17 -19.13
CA SER A 293 13.05 1.19 -19.56
C SER A 293 12.66 2.22 -18.50
N VAL A 294 11.49 2.06 -17.88
CA VAL A 294 11.02 2.92 -16.80
C VAL A 294 11.94 2.79 -15.59
N THR A 295 12.28 1.58 -15.15
CA THR A 295 13.13 1.38 -13.97
C THR A 295 14.56 1.85 -14.19
N ALA A 296 15.13 1.62 -15.37
CA ALA A 296 16.42 2.17 -15.75
C ALA A 296 16.40 3.70 -15.73
N CYS A 297 15.35 4.33 -16.28
CA CYS A 297 15.18 5.79 -16.22
C CYS A 297 15.10 6.30 -14.78
N ILE A 298 14.38 5.62 -13.89
CA ILE A 298 14.24 6.02 -12.49
C ILE A 298 15.58 5.93 -11.75
N ILE A 299 16.29 4.82 -11.93
CA ILE A 299 17.62 4.63 -11.33
C ILE A 299 18.57 5.72 -11.83
N ALA A 300 18.61 5.95 -13.15
CA ALA A 300 19.43 7.00 -13.74
C ALA A 300 19.08 8.38 -13.19
N LEU A 301 17.79 8.70 -13.06
CA LEU A 301 17.33 9.99 -12.56
C LEU A 301 17.64 10.18 -11.06
N ILE A 302 17.56 9.13 -10.25
CA ILE A 302 17.94 9.18 -8.84
C ILE A 302 19.47 9.36 -8.71
N ILE A 303 20.26 8.68 -9.54
CA ILE A 303 21.72 8.87 -9.60
C ILE A 303 22.06 10.30 -10.02
N ILE A 304 21.44 10.83 -11.07
CA ILE A 304 21.67 12.19 -11.55
C ILE A 304 21.24 13.23 -10.49
N SER A 305 20.10 13.01 -9.83
CA SER A 305 19.61 13.86 -8.75
C SER A 305 20.57 13.91 -7.56
N THR A 306 21.03 12.73 -7.10
CA THR A 306 21.97 12.63 -5.98
C THR A 306 23.34 13.25 -6.29
N TRP A 307 23.80 13.15 -7.54
CA TRP A 307 25.07 13.71 -8.02
C TRP A 307 25.04 15.22 -8.23
N THR A 308 23.99 15.77 -8.85
CA THR A 308 23.95 17.19 -9.24
C THR A 308 23.80 18.15 -8.06
N GLY A 309 23.38 17.67 -6.88
CA GLY A 309 23.31 18.46 -5.65
C GLY A 309 22.34 19.65 -5.69
N ARG A 310 21.58 19.80 -6.77
CA ARG A 310 20.58 20.85 -6.93
C ARG A 310 19.30 20.45 -6.18
N PRO A 311 18.59 21.39 -5.54
CA PRO A 311 17.30 21.13 -4.93
C PRO A 311 16.27 20.80 -6.01
N GLN A 312 16.17 19.53 -6.39
CA GLN A 312 15.31 19.05 -7.47
C GLN A 312 13.92 18.62 -6.97
N LYS A 313 13.39 19.27 -5.93
CA LYS A 313 12.07 18.91 -5.35
C LYS A 313 10.97 18.85 -6.42
N SER A 314 11.02 19.76 -7.40
CA SER A 314 10.04 19.82 -8.50
C SER A 314 10.18 18.70 -9.55
N ILE A 315 11.35 18.07 -9.66
CA ILE A 315 11.64 17.06 -10.71
C ILE A 315 11.53 15.64 -10.12
N VAL A 316 12.01 15.42 -8.90
CA VAL A 316 11.98 14.10 -8.25
C VAL A 316 10.55 13.59 -8.06
N LYS A 317 9.64 14.48 -7.65
CA LYS A 317 8.23 14.13 -7.39
C LYS A 317 7.50 13.55 -8.61
N PRO A 318 7.45 14.20 -9.79
CA PRO A 318 6.79 13.62 -10.95
C PRO A 318 7.48 12.33 -11.42
N ILE A 319 8.81 12.23 -11.34
CA ILE A 319 9.53 11.00 -11.73
C ILE A 319 9.13 9.83 -10.85
N LEU A 320 9.18 10.01 -9.52
CA LEU A 320 8.83 8.95 -8.58
C LEU A 320 7.35 8.57 -8.66
N PHE A 321 6.50 9.54 -9.00
CA PHE A 321 5.08 9.29 -9.24
C PHE A 321 4.85 8.48 -10.52
N THR A 322 5.42 8.91 -11.64
CA THR A 322 5.34 8.19 -12.92
C THR A 322 5.92 6.79 -12.81
N ALA A 323 7.00 6.63 -12.06
CA ALA A 323 7.62 5.35 -11.75
C ALA A 323 6.65 4.36 -11.10
N LEU A 324 6.06 4.78 -9.99
CA LEU A 324 5.12 3.97 -9.22
C LEU A 324 3.86 3.70 -10.02
N ALA A 325 3.34 4.71 -10.74
CA ALA A 325 2.18 4.55 -11.61
C ALA A 325 2.45 3.55 -12.75
N ALA A 326 3.62 3.60 -13.38
CA ALA A 326 3.98 2.66 -14.44
C ALA A 326 4.19 1.24 -13.92
N ASP A 327 4.89 1.05 -12.79
CA ASP A 327 5.07 -0.27 -12.16
C ASP A 327 3.71 -0.85 -11.72
N MET A 328 2.82 0.00 -11.20
CA MET A 328 1.45 -0.34 -10.85
C MET A 328 0.64 -0.78 -12.08
N ILE A 329 0.53 0.06 -13.11
CA ILE A 329 -0.31 -0.20 -14.29
C ILE A 329 0.18 -1.45 -15.03
N CYS A 330 1.49 -1.59 -15.25
CA CYS A 330 2.03 -2.75 -15.97
C CYS A 330 1.72 -4.06 -15.24
N HIS A 331 1.87 -4.12 -13.92
CA HIS A 331 1.52 -5.31 -13.17
C HIS A 331 0.02 -5.51 -13.02
N ALA A 332 -0.74 -4.43 -12.84
CA ALA A 332 -2.19 -4.53 -12.73
C ALA A 332 -2.78 -5.16 -13.99
N MET A 333 -2.37 -4.67 -15.17
CA MET A 333 -2.76 -5.24 -16.45
C MET A 333 -2.34 -6.70 -16.56
N HIS A 334 -1.07 -7.01 -16.27
CA HIS A 334 -0.58 -8.39 -16.33
C HIS A 334 -1.37 -9.36 -15.42
N LEU A 335 -1.68 -8.94 -14.18
CA LEU A 335 -2.44 -9.75 -13.23
C LEU A 335 -3.90 -9.88 -13.64
N THR A 336 -4.53 -8.81 -14.14
CA THR A 336 -5.92 -8.90 -14.63
C THR A 336 -6.03 -9.79 -15.85
N ASP A 337 -5.08 -9.73 -16.78
CA ASP A 337 -5.04 -10.60 -17.97
C ASP A 337 -4.89 -12.08 -17.59
N HIS A 338 -4.20 -12.38 -16.49
CA HIS A 338 -4.01 -13.74 -16.01
C HIS A 338 -5.23 -14.26 -15.22
N TRP A 339 -6.01 -13.38 -14.58
CA TRP A 339 -7.06 -13.78 -13.63
C TRP A 339 -8.50 -13.67 -14.17
N LEU A 340 -8.77 -12.87 -15.20
CA LEU A 340 -10.12 -12.60 -15.72
C LEU A 340 -10.35 -13.16 -17.14
#